data_AF-A0A4U5NF11-F1
#
_entry.id   AF-A0A4U5NF11-F1
#
_cell.length_a   1.000
_cell.length_b   1.000
_cell.length_c   1.000
_cell.angle_alpha   90.00
_cell.angle_beta   90.00
_cell.angle_gamma   90.00
#
_symmetry.space_group_name_H-M   'P 1'
#
loop_
_entity.id
_entity.type
_entity.pdbx_description
1 polymer ?
#
loop_
_entity_poly.entity_id
_entity_poly.type
_entity_poly.pdbx_seq_one_letter_code
_entity_poly.pdbx_strand_id
1 'polypeptide(L)'
;MNTRLRSKRKVDVDNGEIKDIQMTKTRKVDSSTVEHELKKKVIVKGRAPVDPECKAKVSNSHVFCEGNSVFDAMLNQTNIQNNNNKFFLMQLLEDDHSKRYSVWFRWGRVGFTGQTKLQPLGSDLEKAKDIFCSKFYDKTRNEWGSRDQFEKFPGKYDLIKMDYDNKENEADVSKKPKEPVEVEPSKLDKRIQDLLQLICDIKTMEEAVLEMEFDASRSPLGKVTKQQIKAGYEALNRIEKFIEVSKYNKDFVEAVNDYYTRIPHAFGMRQPPLIKTKEILKKELDLLSVLSDIEVAFRTLNEGKNELASKANPIDLHYDNMNCDLAPLEPTDEDYKVVEKYLLNTHAPTHTSYKMKMKNLFAISKHGEDEKFADTLGNRKLLWHGSRLANWYGILSQGLRIAPPEAPVTGYMFGKGVYFADMSSKSANYCFPQLGKPGFLLLAEVALGETNDLINADYNASKLPKGKSSTWGLGQIGPNPDEDVTLNNGCVVPLGKPVDMKTVENFSLNYNEFIVYNTNQVRIRYLVEVDFEFESLL
;
A
#
# COMPACT_ATOMS: atom_id res chain seq x y z
N MET A 1 -50.05 -66.71 27.58
CA MET A 1 -49.05 -67.54 28.29
C MET A 1 -47.67 -66.97 28.02
N ASN A 2 -46.86 -66.88 29.07
CA ASN A 2 -45.56 -66.22 29.19
C ASN A 2 -44.55 -66.44 28.04
N THR A 3 -43.81 -65.39 27.68
CA THR A 3 -42.35 -65.36 27.95
C THR A 3 -41.75 -63.95 27.89
N ARG A 4 -40.94 -63.65 28.91
CA ARG A 4 -40.20 -62.41 29.19
C ARG A 4 -39.12 -62.13 28.14
N LEU A 5 -38.92 -60.86 27.81
CA LEU A 5 -37.62 -60.33 27.36
C LEU A 5 -37.40 -58.94 27.98
N ARG A 6 -36.29 -58.79 28.72
CA ARG A 6 -35.78 -57.55 29.29
C ARG A 6 -34.39 -57.30 28.70
N SER A 7 -34.09 -56.01 28.47
CA SER A 7 -32.76 -55.39 28.36
C SER A 7 -32.03 -55.48 27.01
N LYS A 8 -31.95 -54.33 26.31
CA LYS A 8 -30.70 -53.58 26.12
C LYS A 8 -30.98 -52.16 25.60
N ARG A 9 -30.15 -51.22 26.07
CA ARG A 9 -30.22 -49.75 25.96
C ARG A 9 -30.14 -49.26 24.50
N LYS A 10 -30.98 -48.27 24.16
CA LYS A 10 -30.83 -47.40 23.00
C LYS A 10 -29.81 -46.30 23.30
N VAL A 11 -28.98 -45.99 22.31
CA VAL A 11 -28.12 -44.81 22.27
C VAL A 11 -28.95 -43.71 21.60
N ASP A 12 -29.18 -42.62 22.33
CA ASP A 12 -29.80 -41.40 21.80
C ASP A 12 -28.77 -40.62 20.96
N VAL A 13 -29.16 -40.30 19.74
CA VAL A 13 -28.52 -39.28 18.90
C VAL A 13 -29.39 -38.05 19.00
N ASP A 14 -28.92 -37.05 19.74
CA ASP A 14 -29.65 -35.81 19.97
C ASP A 14 -29.33 -34.79 18.87
N ASN A 15 -30.40 -34.20 18.33
CA ASN A 15 -30.39 -33.15 17.33
C ASN A 15 -30.10 -31.81 18.02
N GLY A 16 -28.93 -31.22 17.75
CA GLY A 16 -28.55 -29.89 18.22
C GLY A 16 -28.70 -28.83 17.13
N GLU A 17 -29.69 -27.95 17.30
CA GLU A 17 -29.95 -26.72 16.54
C GLU A 17 -28.70 -25.82 16.40
N ILE A 18 -28.44 -25.36 15.17
CA ILE A 18 -27.48 -24.28 14.91
C ILE A 18 -28.15 -22.96 15.31
N LYS A 19 -27.76 -22.41 16.46
CA LYS A 19 -28.18 -21.08 16.90
C LYS A 19 -27.32 -20.00 16.25
N ASP A 20 -28.02 -19.00 15.69
CA ASP A 20 -27.49 -17.74 15.20
C ASP A 20 -26.53 -17.08 16.19
N ILE A 21 -25.30 -16.83 15.74
CA ILE A 21 -24.35 -15.96 16.43
C ILE A 21 -24.61 -14.54 15.95
N GLN A 22 -25.35 -13.78 16.75
CA GLN A 22 -25.48 -12.32 16.62
C GLN A 22 -24.08 -11.68 16.64
N MET A 23 -23.73 -10.98 15.56
CA MET A 23 -22.56 -10.11 15.51
C MET A 23 -22.69 -9.02 16.58
N THR A 24 -21.82 -9.09 17.59
CA THR A 24 -21.69 -8.06 18.62
C THR A 24 -21.05 -6.80 18.02
N LYS A 25 -21.76 -5.68 18.22
CA LYS A 25 -21.41 -4.31 17.85
C LYS A 25 -19.91 -4.01 17.92
N THR A 26 -19.33 -3.67 16.77
CA THR A 26 -18.03 -3.00 16.65
C THR A 26 -18.07 -1.68 17.42
N ARG A 27 -17.17 -1.52 18.39
CA ARG A 27 -16.95 -0.23 19.08
C ARG A 27 -16.55 0.81 18.04
N LYS A 28 -17.37 1.85 17.86
CA LYS A 28 -16.98 3.08 17.18
C LYS A 28 -15.75 3.65 17.88
N VAL A 29 -14.63 3.74 17.17
CA VAL A 29 -13.51 4.59 17.56
C VAL A 29 -13.96 6.02 17.30
N ASP A 30 -13.94 6.85 18.34
CA ASP A 30 -14.39 8.23 18.31
C ASP A 30 -13.40 9.06 17.47
N SER A 31 -13.87 9.68 16.39
CA SER A 31 -13.05 10.43 15.41
C SER A 31 -12.34 11.63 16.04
N SER A 32 -12.87 12.13 17.17
CA SER A 32 -12.28 13.22 17.94
C SER A 32 -10.95 12.86 18.62
N THR A 33 -10.75 11.59 18.96
CA THR A 33 -9.48 11.09 19.54
C THR A 33 -8.38 10.96 18.49
N VAL A 34 -8.75 10.66 17.24
CA VAL A 34 -7.82 10.52 16.11
C VAL A 34 -7.26 11.89 15.70
N GLU A 35 -8.09 12.94 15.69
CA GLU A 35 -7.64 14.32 15.39
C GLU A 35 -6.57 14.86 16.36
N HIS A 36 -6.58 14.43 17.63
CA HIS A 36 -5.71 14.99 18.66
C HIS A 36 -4.33 14.30 18.73
N GLU A 37 -4.17 13.09 18.21
CA GLU A 37 -2.87 12.41 18.10
C GLU A 37 -2.07 12.82 16.85
N LEU A 38 -2.75 13.30 15.80
CA LEU A 38 -2.17 13.63 14.48
C LEU A 38 -1.39 14.97 14.40
N LYS A 39 -1.23 15.69 15.52
CA LYS A 39 -0.45 16.95 15.57
C LYS A 39 0.81 16.80 16.41
N LYS A 40 1.80 16.10 15.88
CA LYS A 40 3.20 16.31 16.30
C LYS A 40 4.01 16.68 15.08
N LYS A 41 4.18 18.00 14.86
CA LYS A 41 5.19 18.50 13.93
C LYS A 41 6.55 17.96 14.38
N VAL A 42 7.12 17.07 13.59
CA VAL A 42 8.45 16.52 13.82
C VAL A 42 9.46 17.60 13.44
N ILE A 43 10.12 18.20 14.43
CA ILE A 43 11.15 19.22 14.21
C ILE A 43 12.44 18.48 13.85
N VAL A 44 12.98 18.74 12.65
CA VAL A 44 14.25 18.14 12.25
C VAL A 44 15.36 19.18 12.33
N LYS A 45 16.35 18.88 13.16
CA LYS A 45 17.59 19.65 13.28
C LYS A 45 18.72 18.66 12.99
N GLY A 46 19.43 18.82 11.87
CA GLY A 46 20.43 17.86 11.39
C GLY A 46 19.84 16.76 10.48
N ARG A 47 20.55 15.63 10.33
CA ARG A 47 20.16 14.53 9.40
C ARG A 47 18.98 13.69 9.90
N ALA A 48 18.71 13.68 11.20
CA ALA A 48 17.60 12.95 11.82
C ALA A 48 16.83 13.82 12.81
N PRO A 49 15.49 13.69 12.88
CA PRO A 49 14.70 14.39 13.88
C PRO A 49 14.99 13.90 15.28
N VAL A 50 14.98 14.83 16.24
CA VAL A 50 14.89 14.46 17.65
C VAL A 50 13.50 13.91 17.91
N ASP A 51 13.43 12.79 18.65
CA ASP A 51 12.17 12.20 19.05
C ASP A 51 11.25 13.23 19.75
N PRO A 52 10.04 13.51 19.25
CA PRO A 52 9.13 14.50 19.84
C PRO A 52 8.74 14.19 21.29
N GLU A 53 8.85 12.93 21.73
CA GLU A 53 8.64 12.54 23.12
C GLU A 53 9.76 13.01 24.07
N CYS A 54 10.92 13.39 23.55
CA CYS A 54 12.00 13.98 24.33
C CYS A 54 11.75 15.48 24.55
N LYS A 55 10.67 15.82 25.26
CA LYS A 55 10.22 17.22 25.47
C LYS A 55 11.31 18.17 26.00
N ALA A 56 12.28 17.64 26.74
CA ALA A 56 13.39 18.41 27.31
C ALA A 56 14.48 18.79 26.28
N LYS A 57 14.54 18.09 25.13
CA LYS A 57 15.62 18.21 24.13
C LYS A 57 15.12 18.53 22.71
N VAL A 58 13.84 18.25 22.41
CA VAL A 58 13.26 18.43 21.06
C VAL A 58 13.42 19.84 20.49
N SER A 59 13.44 20.88 21.34
CA SER A 59 13.50 22.28 20.91
C SER A 59 14.90 22.91 20.98
N ASN A 60 15.91 22.24 21.53
CA ASN A 60 17.24 22.82 21.81
C ASN A 60 18.41 21.85 21.59
N SER A 61 18.17 20.70 20.96
CA SER A 61 19.19 19.73 20.60
C SER A 61 18.95 19.18 19.19
N HIS A 62 19.96 18.52 18.64
CA HIS A 62 19.91 17.76 17.40
C HIS A 62 20.47 16.35 17.60
N VAL A 63 20.16 15.44 16.69
CA VAL A 63 20.76 14.10 16.68
C VAL A 63 22.22 14.21 16.25
N PHE A 64 23.11 13.65 17.07
CA PHE A 64 24.54 13.67 16.83
C PHE A 64 24.93 12.84 15.61
N CYS A 65 25.84 13.38 14.81
CA CYS A 65 26.37 12.75 13.61
C CYS A 65 27.91 12.80 13.62
N GLU A 66 28.56 11.69 13.28
CA GLU A 66 30.01 11.61 13.09
C GLU A 66 30.31 11.17 11.65
N GLY A 67 30.75 12.10 10.80
CA GLY A 67 30.88 11.87 9.37
C GLY A 67 29.51 11.56 8.74
N ASN A 68 29.37 10.34 8.18
CA ASN A 68 28.09 9.83 7.66
C ASN A 68 27.31 8.99 8.68
N SER A 69 27.85 8.81 9.88
CA SER A 69 27.27 7.96 10.90
C SER A 69 26.30 8.76 11.77
N VAL A 70 25.00 8.59 11.54
CA VAL A 70 23.91 9.21 12.32
C VAL A 70 23.59 8.33 13.52
N PHE A 71 23.74 8.85 14.75
CA PHE A 71 23.49 8.10 15.99
C PHE A 71 22.00 8.06 16.36
N ASP A 72 21.21 7.47 15.47
CA ASP A 72 19.77 7.23 15.60
C ASP A 72 19.44 5.82 15.10
N ALA A 73 18.74 5.04 15.93
CA ALA A 73 18.30 3.70 15.56
C ALA A 73 16.90 3.40 16.06
N MET A 74 16.05 2.94 15.14
CA MET A 74 14.75 2.34 15.44
C MET A 74 14.87 0.83 15.33
N LEU A 75 14.62 0.14 16.44
CA LEU A 75 14.67 -1.30 16.50
C LEU A 75 13.27 -1.87 16.67
N ASN A 76 12.98 -3.02 16.04
CA ASN A 76 11.71 -3.71 16.18
C ASN A 76 11.90 -5.18 16.55
N GLN A 77 10.92 -5.78 17.22
CA GLN A 77 10.92 -7.18 17.57
C GLN A 77 9.49 -7.72 17.71
N THR A 78 9.17 -8.74 16.91
CA THR A 78 7.93 -9.50 17.04
C THR A 78 8.21 -10.94 17.47
N ASN A 79 7.44 -11.41 18.45
CA ASN A 79 7.34 -12.79 18.85
C ASN A 79 5.88 -13.07 19.23
N ILE A 80 5.17 -13.68 18.27
CA ILE A 80 3.76 -14.02 18.37
C ILE A 80 3.49 -14.93 19.55
N GLN A 81 4.35 -15.93 19.78
CA GLN A 81 4.15 -16.93 20.84
C GLN A 81 3.98 -16.29 22.22
N ASN A 82 4.70 -15.20 22.46
CA ASN A 82 4.65 -14.47 23.73
C ASN A 82 3.85 -13.16 23.65
N ASN A 83 3.09 -12.93 22.58
CA ASN A 83 2.40 -11.66 22.28
C ASN A 83 3.33 -10.43 22.44
N ASN A 84 4.59 -10.58 22.04
CA ASN A 84 5.55 -9.49 22.03
C ASN A 84 5.54 -8.86 20.64
N ASN A 85 5.26 -7.57 20.58
CA ASN A 85 5.42 -6.74 19.39
C ASN A 85 5.97 -5.40 19.90
N LYS A 86 7.29 -5.24 19.88
CA LYS A 86 8.01 -4.25 20.67
C LYS A 86 8.95 -3.43 19.81
N PHE A 87 8.98 -2.12 20.06
CA PHE A 87 9.98 -1.23 19.48
C PHE A 87 10.99 -0.77 20.54
N PHE A 88 12.17 -0.35 20.08
CA PHE A 88 13.18 0.31 20.88
C PHE A 88 13.88 1.38 20.02
N LEU A 89 13.60 2.65 20.29
CA LEU A 89 14.27 3.81 19.72
C LEU A 89 15.45 4.22 20.61
N MET A 90 16.57 4.56 19.99
CA MET A 90 17.74 5.14 20.65
C MET A 90 18.33 6.29 19.86
N GLN A 91 18.65 7.39 20.53
CA GLN A 91 19.25 8.59 19.94
C GLN A 91 20.39 9.11 20.81
N LEU A 92 21.51 9.50 20.20
CA LEU A 92 22.52 10.36 20.84
C LEU A 92 22.23 11.80 20.43
N LEU A 93 22.01 12.67 21.41
CA LEU A 93 21.63 14.07 21.22
C LEU A 93 22.77 14.99 21.64
N GLU A 94 23.01 16.04 20.87
CA GLU A 94 23.90 17.17 21.18
C GLU A 94 23.09 18.46 21.29
N ASP A 95 23.35 19.28 22.32
CA ASP A 95 22.68 20.56 22.50
C ASP A 95 23.14 21.60 21.47
N ASP A 96 22.22 22.38 20.92
CA ASP A 96 22.50 23.29 19.80
C ASP A 96 23.49 24.42 20.15
N HIS A 97 23.51 24.83 21.41
CA HIS A 97 24.28 25.99 21.89
C HIS A 97 25.44 25.61 22.81
N SER A 98 25.64 24.31 23.09
CA SER A 98 26.71 23.86 23.96
C SER A 98 27.09 22.43 23.65
N LYS A 99 28.39 22.09 23.75
CA LYS A 99 28.87 20.71 23.59
C LYS A 99 28.46 19.83 24.77
N ARG A 100 27.17 19.56 24.89
CA ARG A 100 26.56 18.74 25.92
C ARG A 100 25.78 17.62 25.25
N TYR A 101 26.09 16.40 25.65
CA TYR A 101 25.55 15.19 25.06
C TYR A 101 24.57 14.51 26.00
N SER A 102 23.56 13.88 25.43
CA SER A 102 22.60 13.04 26.15
C SER A 102 22.27 11.81 25.32
N VAL A 103 22.03 10.67 25.98
CA VAL A 103 21.47 9.50 25.30
C VAL A 103 20.00 9.39 25.64
N TRP A 104 19.16 9.27 24.62
CA TRP A 104 17.73 9.11 24.71
C TRP A 104 17.33 7.70 24.30
N PHE A 105 16.48 7.07 25.11
CA PHE A 105 15.89 5.77 24.82
C PHE A 105 14.38 5.85 24.96
N ARG A 106 13.66 5.23 24.04
CA ARG A 106 12.21 5.03 24.13
C ARG A 106 11.84 3.63 23.68
N TRP A 107 11.06 2.91 24.48
CA TRP A 107 10.71 1.52 24.17
C TRP A 107 9.31 1.17 24.65
N GLY A 108 8.67 0.21 23.99
CA GLY A 108 7.32 -0.17 24.34
C GLY A 108 6.70 -1.11 23.34
N ARG A 109 5.37 -1.25 23.41
CA ARG A 109 4.58 -1.98 22.43
C ARG A 109 4.37 -1.13 21.18
N VAL A 110 4.50 -1.72 20.00
CA VAL A 110 4.22 -1.05 18.71
C VAL A 110 2.77 -0.54 18.68
N GLY A 111 2.55 0.66 18.14
CA GLY A 111 1.29 1.40 18.24
C GLY A 111 1.06 2.19 19.54
N PHE A 112 1.97 2.15 20.53
CA PHE A 112 1.86 2.93 21.77
C PHE A 112 3.10 3.81 22.01
N THR A 113 2.97 4.87 22.82
CA THR A 113 4.06 5.83 23.09
C THR A 113 5.29 5.19 23.74
N GLY A 114 5.09 4.23 24.64
CA GLY A 114 6.15 3.52 25.36
C GLY A 114 6.67 4.26 26.60
N GLN A 115 7.68 3.66 27.24
CA GLN A 115 8.48 4.23 28.32
C GLN A 115 9.70 4.96 27.75
N THR A 116 10.23 5.92 28.49
CA THR A 116 11.37 6.74 28.06
C THR A 116 12.47 6.81 29.11
N LYS A 117 13.69 7.11 28.66
CA LYS A 117 14.83 7.44 29.53
C LYS A 117 15.74 8.43 28.82
N LEU A 118 15.89 9.62 29.40
CA LEU A 118 16.92 10.60 29.02
C LEU A 118 18.08 10.52 30.01
N GLN A 119 19.29 10.32 29.51
CA GLN A 119 20.50 10.29 30.32
C GLN A 119 21.46 11.41 29.88
N PRO A 120 21.52 12.53 30.63
CA PRO A 120 22.47 13.61 30.34
C PRO A 120 23.89 13.21 30.76
N LEU A 121 24.88 13.49 29.91
CA LEU A 121 26.29 13.12 30.14
C LEU A 121 27.26 14.31 30.14
N GLY A 122 26.73 15.54 30.04
CA GLY A 122 27.59 16.72 30.02
C GLY A 122 28.45 16.74 28.75
N SER A 123 29.71 17.14 28.87
CA SER A 123 30.63 17.27 27.71
C SER A 123 31.34 15.97 27.31
N ASP A 124 31.01 14.84 27.95
CA ASP A 124 31.67 13.55 27.72
C ASP A 124 31.02 12.79 26.54
N LEU A 125 31.50 13.09 25.33
CA LEU A 125 31.02 12.46 24.09
C LEU A 125 31.33 10.96 24.04
N GLU A 126 32.54 10.55 24.46
CA GLU A 126 32.97 9.17 24.35
C GLU A 126 32.15 8.25 25.25
N LYS A 127 31.80 8.71 26.47
CA LYS A 127 30.85 7.99 27.32
C LYS A 127 29.45 7.92 26.74
N ALA A 128 29.01 8.96 26.01
CA ALA A 128 27.72 8.95 25.32
C ALA A 128 27.68 7.91 24.19
N LYS A 129 28.75 7.85 23.39
CA LYS A 129 28.94 6.84 22.35
C LYS A 129 29.00 5.44 22.94
N ASP A 130 29.77 5.23 24.00
CA ASP A 130 29.89 3.92 24.66
C ASP A 130 28.54 3.41 25.18
N ILE A 131 27.76 4.26 25.87
CA ILE A 131 26.41 3.88 26.33
C ILE A 131 25.49 3.54 25.14
N PHE A 132 25.54 4.34 24.07
CA PHE A 132 24.73 4.11 22.87
C PHE A 132 25.11 2.78 22.19
N CYS A 133 26.39 2.59 21.87
CA CYS A 133 26.91 1.41 21.19
C CYS A 133 26.73 0.14 22.03
N SER A 134 27.04 0.19 23.33
CA SER A 134 26.81 -0.92 24.25
C SER A 134 25.32 -1.28 24.32
N LYS A 135 24.43 -0.29 24.31
CA LYS A 135 22.99 -0.56 24.31
C LYS A 135 22.51 -1.15 22.99
N PHE A 136 23.03 -0.67 21.87
CA PHE A 136 22.77 -1.25 20.56
C PHE A 136 23.17 -2.72 20.54
N TYR A 137 24.41 -3.05 20.94
CA TYR A 137 24.92 -4.42 20.99
C TYR A 137 24.10 -5.33 21.95
N ASP A 138 23.71 -4.84 23.13
CA ASP A 138 22.82 -5.57 24.05
C ASP A 138 21.51 -6.00 23.37
N LYS A 139 20.92 -5.08 22.58
CA LYS A 139 19.62 -5.30 21.93
C LYS A 139 19.69 -6.08 20.63
N THR A 140 20.78 -5.97 19.88
CA THR A 140 20.88 -6.51 18.51
C THR A 140 21.91 -7.61 18.35
N ARG A 141 22.91 -7.71 19.25
CA ARG A 141 24.15 -8.51 19.09
C ARG A 141 25.03 -8.09 17.90
N ASN A 142 24.81 -6.89 17.37
CA ASN A 142 25.61 -6.32 16.29
C ASN A 142 26.40 -5.12 16.81
N GLU A 143 27.63 -4.95 16.32
CA GLU A 143 28.43 -3.76 16.60
C GLU A 143 27.90 -2.55 15.83
N TRP A 144 27.85 -1.38 16.48
CA TRP A 144 27.31 -0.16 15.86
C TRP A 144 28.09 0.26 14.60
N GLY A 145 29.42 0.09 14.62
CA GLY A 145 30.30 0.41 13.49
C GLY A 145 30.11 -0.50 12.27
N SER A 146 29.58 -1.72 12.47
CA SER A 146 29.37 -2.71 11.42
C SER A 146 27.90 -2.88 11.05
N ARG A 147 27.03 -1.92 11.43
CA ARG A 147 25.58 -2.00 11.23
C ARG A 147 25.15 -2.06 9.76
N ASP A 148 26.01 -1.68 8.81
CA ASP A 148 25.71 -1.82 7.39
C ASP A 148 25.64 -3.31 6.96
N GLN A 149 26.31 -4.18 7.71
CA GLN A 149 26.29 -5.65 7.58
C GLN A 149 25.45 -6.29 8.70
N PHE A 150 24.34 -5.65 9.08
CA PHE A 150 23.49 -6.11 10.18
C PHE A 150 22.97 -7.55 9.95
N GLU A 151 23.11 -8.39 10.96
CA GLU A 151 22.55 -9.74 11.00
C GLU A 151 21.48 -9.87 12.09
N LYS A 152 20.30 -10.36 11.71
CA LYS A 152 19.21 -10.63 12.66
C LYS A 152 19.52 -11.88 13.51
N PHE A 153 19.68 -11.70 14.82
CA PHE A 153 19.76 -12.82 15.76
C PHE A 153 18.40 -13.24 16.35
N PRO A 154 18.14 -14.55 16.54
CA PRO A 154 16.93 -15.05 17.20
C PRO A 154 16.72 -14.45 18.59
N GLY A 155 15.48 -14.03 18.89
CA GLY A 155 15.12 -13.46 20.20
C GLY A 155 15.73 -12.07 20.51
N LYS A 156 16.44 -11.47 19.57
CA LYS A 156 16.95 -10.08 19.66
C LYS A 156 16.11 -9.12 18.83
N TYR A 157 16.38 -7.83 18.88
CA TYR A 157 15.72 -6.86 18.00
C TYR A 157 16.31 -6.92 16.59
N ASP A 158 15.54 -6.47 15.60
CA ASP A 158 15.99 -6.15 14.24
C ASP A 158 16.16 -4.63 14.11
N LEU A 159 16.98 -4.20 13.15
CA LEU A 159 17.17 -2.80 12.82
C LEU A 159 16.23 -2.39 11.67
N ILE A 160 15.38 -1.40 11.92
CA ILE A 160 14.61 -0.75 10.86
C ILE A 160 15.53 0.30 10.22
N LYS A 161 15.97 0.04 8.98
CA LYS A 161 16.79 0.99 8.23
C LYS A 161 15.97 2.23 7.91
N MET A 162 16.42 3.36 8.43
CA MET A 162 15.87 4.67 8.13
C MET A 162 16.77 5.36 7.11
N ASP A 163 16.18 5.94 6.08
CA ASP A 163 16.91 6.81 5.17
C ASP A 163 17.06 8.20 5.80
N TYR A 164 18.30 8.55 6.15
CA TYR A 164 18.68 9.88 6.65
C TYR A 164 19.42 10.70 5.58
N ASP A 165 19.65 10.14 4.39
CA ASP A 165 20.36 10.80 3.29
C ASP A 165 19.44 11.71 2.47
N ASN A 166 18.13 11.69 2.76
CA ASN A 166 17.22 12.77 2.41
C ASN A 166 17.59 14.05 3.19
N LYS A 167 18.51 14.82 2.60
CA LYS A 167 19.03 16.12 3.10
C LYS A 167 17.96 17.20 3.34
N GLU A 168 16.68 16.91 3.15
CA GLU A 168 15.61 17.92 3.13
C GLU A 168 14.50 17.72 4.15
N ASN A 169 14.73 16.94 5.20
CA ASN A 169 14.03 17.27 6.44
C ASN A 169 14.46 18.66 7.00
N GLU A 170 15.43 19.34 6.39
CA GLU A 170 15.75 20.76 6.62
C GLU A 170 14.62 21.73 6.23
N ALA A 171 13.53 21.26 5.60
CA ALA A 171 12.41 22.08 5.16
C ALA A 171 11.18 22.03 6.08
N ASP A 172 11.34 22.10 7.40
CA ASP A 172 10.40 22.86 8.24
C ASP A 172 11.09 23.28 9.56
N VAL A 173 10.89 24.54 9.98
CA VAL A 173 11.13 25.08 11.34
C VAL A 173 12.48 25.76 11.72
N SER A 174 13.54 25.85 10.90
CA SER A 174 14.75 26.64 11.30
C SER A 174 14.99 27.96 10.57
N LYS A 175 14.08 28.41 9.69
CA LYS A 175 14.09 29.77 9.18
C LYS A 175 13.14 30.62 10.04
N LYS A 176 13.64 31.73 10.59
CA LYS A 176 12.80 32.90 10.96
C LYS A 176 11.70 33.04 9.89
N PRO A 177 10.46 33.46 10.22
CA PRO A 177 9.40 33.59 9.21
C PRO A 177 9.98 34.37 8.04
N LYS A 178 10.31 33.66 6.95
CA LYS A 178 10.61 34.31 5.70
C LYS A 178 9.31 35.00 5.36
N GLU A 179 9.39 36.27 5.01
CA GLU A 179 8.28 36.99 4.39
C GLU A 179 7.57 36.03 3.42
N PRO A 180 6.22 36.01 3.39
CA PRO A 180 5.50 35.07 2.55
C PRO A 180 6.06 35.18 1.14
N VAL A 181 6.75 34.12 0.70
CA VAL A 181 7.24 34.06 -0.67
C VAL A 181 5.97 34.10 -1.51
N GLU A 182 5.80 35.13 -2.33
CA GLU A 182 4.71 35.22 -3.29
C GLU A 182 4.86 34.02 -4.23
N VAL A 183 4.09 32.97 -3.96
CA VAL A 183 4.02 31.78 -4.82
C VAL A 183 3.09 32.12 -5.97
N GLU A 184 3.52 31.82 -7.20
CA GLU A 184 2.65 32.03 -8.36
C GLU A 184 1.37 31.17 -8.25
N PRO A 185 0.20 31.68 -8.68
CA PRO A 185 -0.99 30.86 -8.77
C PRO A 185 -0.76 29.71 -9.76
N SER A 186 -1.32 28.54 -9.45
CA SER A 186 -1.24 27.37 -10.33
C SER A 186 -1.86 27.67 -11.69
N LYS A 187 -1.23 27.16 -12.74
CA LYS A 187 -1.71 27.28 -14.14
C LYS A 187 -2.60 26.12 -14.57
N LEU A 188 -2.77 25.12 -13.72
CA LEU A 188 -3.52 23.90 -14.00
C LEU A 188 -5.03 24.11 -13.86
N ASP A 189 -5.83 23.29 -14.56
CA ASP A 189 -7.28 23.23 -14.35
C ASP A 189 -7.58 22.88 -12.88
N LYS A 190 -8.63 23.48 -12.31
CA LYS A 190 -9.00 23.28 -10.91
C LYS A 190 -9.25 21.81 -10.56
N ARG A 191 -9.80 21.02 -11.49
CA ARG A 191 -10.02 19.57 -11.31
C ARG A 191 -8.70 18.81 -11.17
N ILE A 192 -7.66 19.21 -11.91
CA ILE A 192 -6.31 18.63 -11.78
C ILE A 192 -5.69 19.04 -10.44
N GLN A 193 -5.83 20.31 -10.05
CA GLN A 193 -5.33 20.77 -8.76
C GLN A 193 -5.96 19.98 -7.60
N ASP A 194 -7.28 19.77 -7.64
CA ASP A 194 -8.01 19.02 -6.61
C ASP A 194 -7.60 17.54 -6.58
N LEU A 195 -7.42 16.92 -7.76
CA LEU A 195 -6.87 15.56 -7.89
C LEU A 195 -5.49 15.45 -7.25
N LEU A 196 -4.55 16.33 -7.64
CA LEU A 196 -3.17 16.30 -7.15
C LEU A 196 -3.10 16.58 -5.65
N GLN A 197 -3.89 17.54 -5.17
CA GLN A 197 -3.97 17.84 -3.75
C GLN A 197 -4.45 16.62 -2.95
N LEU A 198 -5.34 15.81 -3.51
CA LEU A 198 -5.83 14.59 -2.87
C LEU A 198 -4.81 13.46 -2.92
N ILE A 199 -4.25 13.13 -4.10
CA ILE A 199 -3.36 11.97 -4.25
C ILE A 199 -1.94 12.21 -3.75
N CYS A 200 -1.55 13.47 -3.51
CA CYS A 200 -0.27 13.85 -2.90
C CYS A 200 -0.40 14.16 -1.40
N ASP A 201 -1.60 14.07 -0.81
CA ASP A 201 -1.78 14.39 0.60
C ASP A 201 -1.19 13.28 1.49
N ILE A 202 -0.15 13.66 2.23
CA ILE A 202 0.56 12.76 3.15
C ILE A 202 -0.40 12.21 4.22
N LYS A 203 -1.37 13.00 4.69
CA LYS A 203 -2.32 12.51 5.72
C LYS A 203 -3.20 11.41 5.16
N THR A 204 -3.70 11.58 3.94
CA THR A 204 -4.46 10.56 3.22
C THR A 204 -3.63 9.28 3.04
N MET A 205 -2.34 9.39 2.74
CA MET A 205 -1.43 8.23 2.68
C MET A 205 -1.22 7.57 4.05
N GLU A 206 -1.05 8.36 5.11
CA GLU A 206 -0.93 7.87 6.50
C GLU A 206 -2.19 7.14 6.96
N GLU A 207 -3.37 7.71 6.73
CA GLU A 207 -4.66 7.07 7.01
C GLU A 207 -4.79 5.73 6.29
N ALA A 208 -4.40 5.67 5.01
CA ALA A 208 -4.50 4.46 4.21
C ALA A 208 -3.66 3.30 4.75
N VAL A 209 -2.42 3.56 5.18
CA VAL A 209 -1.56 2.51 5.76
C VAL A 209 -1.96 2.16 7.19
N LEU A 210 -2.50 3.10 7.96
CA LEU A 210 -3.04 2.85 9.30
C LEU A 210 -4.25 1.91 9.25
N GLU A 211 -5.13 2.06 8.25
CA GLU A 211 -6.25 1.13 8.01
C GLU A 211 -5.76 -0.30 7.72
N MET A 212 -4.56 -0.42 7.16
CA MET A 212 -3.88 -1.69 6.90
C MET A 212 -3.02 -2.18 8.08
N GLU A 213 -3.26 -1.62 9.27
CA GLU A 213 -2.58 -1.95 10.53
C GLU A 213 -1.06 -1.66 10.54
N PHE A 214 -0.52 -0.87 9.61
CA PHE A 214 0.89 -0.47 9.59
C PHE A 214 1.19 0.66 10.61
N ASP A 215 2.31 0.58 11.31
CA ASP A 215 2.72 1.61 12.28
C ASP A 215 3.56 2.73 11.63
N ALA A 216 2.87 3.69 11.01
CA ALA A 216 3.47 4.87 10.40
C ALA A 216 4.22 5.78 11.40
N SER A 217 3.95 5.68 12.71
CA SER A 217 4.64 6.49 13.73
C SER A 217 6.10 6.08 13.94
N ARG A 218 6.44 4.84 13.58
CA ARG A 218 7.79 4.25 13.81
C ARG A 218 8.60 4.15 12.55
N SER A 219 7.92 3.95 11.43
CA SER A 219 8.48 4.01 10.10
C SER A 219 7.73 5.08 9.32
N PRO A 220 8.06 6.37 9.53
CA PRO A 220 7.43 7.45 8.78
C PRO A 220 7.49 7.14 7.29
N LEU A 221 6.41 7.41 6.58
CA LEU A 221 6.25 7.00 5.19
C LEU A 221 7.42 7.46 4.29
N GLY A 222 7.89 8.69 4.49
CA GLY A 222 9.04 9.25 3.77
C GLY A 222 10.42 8.64 4.11
N LYS A 223 10.47 7.63 4.98
CA LYS A 223 11.70 6.92 5.38
C LYS A 223 11.64 5.42 5.11
N VAL A 224 10.50 4.90 4.65
CA VAL A 224 10.39 3.50 4.23
C VAL A 224 11.28 3.30 3.00
N THR A 225 12.27 2.41 3.11
CA THR A 225 13.24 2.20 2.03
C THR A 225 12.82 1.10 1.07
N LYS A 226 13.22 1.19 -0.20
CA LYS A 226 13.07 0.09 -1.18
C LYS A 226 13.65 -1.23 -0.66
N GLN A 227 14.76 -1.17 0.07
CA GLN A 227 15.39 -2.35 0.65
C GLN A 227 14.51 -3.00 1.72
N GLN A 228 13.84 -2.20 2.56
CA GLN A 228 12.92 -2.70 3.58
C GLN A 228 11.67 -3.33 2.93
N ILE A 229 11.10 -2.69 1.91
CA ILE A 229 9.96 -3.22 1.17
C ILE A 229 10.32 -4.55 0.50
N LYS A 230 11.49 -4.62 -0.16
CA LYS A 230 12.03 -5.85 -0.74
C LYS A 230 12.19 -6.95 0.31
N ALA A 231 12.76 -6.64 1.47
CA ALA A 231 12.89 -7.60 2.56
C ALA A 231 11.52 -8.06 3.12
N GLY A 232 10.51 -7.20 3.08
CA GLY A 232 9.12 -7.57 3.35
C GLY A 232 8.58 -8.61 2.37
N TYR A 233 8.78 -8.39 1.07
CA TYR A 233 8.36 -9.35 0.03
C TYR A 233 9.07 -10.70 0.19
N GLU A 234 10.38 -10.71 0.44
CA GLU A 234 11.15 -11.94 0.68
C GLU A 234 10.62 -12.71 1.91
N ALA A 235 10.24 -12.00 2.97
CA ALA A 235 9.63 -12.61 4.15
C ALA A 235 8.25 -13.22 3.84
N LEU A 236 7.40 -12.53 3.08
CA LEU A 236 6.10 -13.07 2.63
C LEU A 236 6.26 -14.29 1.70
N ASN A 237 7.24 -14.27 0.80
CA ASN A 237 7.57 -15.42 -0.05
C ASN A 237 8.04 -16.64 0.77
N ARG A 238 8.76 -16.41 1.87
CA ARG A 238 9.10 -17.49 2.80
C ARG A 238 7.85 -18.07 3.48
N ILE A 239 6.88 -17.22 3.85
CA ILE A 239 5.61 -17.63 4.47
C ILE A 239 4.75 -18.42 3.47
N GLU A 240 4.66 -17.96 2.22
CA GLU A 240 3.95 -18.64 1.14
C GLU A 240 4.34 -20.12 1.03
N LYS A 241 5.63 -20.43 1.02
CA LYS A 241 6.14 -21.80 0.91
C LYS A 241 5.58 -22.74 1.99
N PHE A 242 5.27 -22.22 3.18
CA PHE A 242 4.62 -23.01 4.23
C PHE A 242 3.13 -23.18 4.02
N ILE A 243 2.44 -22.15 3.49
CA ILE A 243 1.01 -22.20 3.13
C ILE A 243 0.78 -23.24 2.03
N GLU A 244 1.63 -23.26 1.00
CA GLU A 244 1.52 -24.20 -0.13
C GLU A 244 1.53 -25.68 0.31
N VAL A 245 2.39 -26.02 1.26
CA VAL A 245 2.50 -27.39 1.80
C VAL A 245 1.68 -27.60 3.08
N SER A 246 0.88 -26.61 3.49
CA SER A 246 0.07 -26.62 4.73
C SER A 246 0.86 -27.00 5.99
N LYS A 247 2.11 -26.54 6.10
CA LYS A 247 3.02 -26.87 7.22
C LYS A 247 3.14 -25.70 8.19
N TYR A 248 2.40 -25.76 9.30
CA TYR A 248 2.34 -24.70 10.31
C TYR A 248 3.13 -25.04 11.58
N ASN A 249 4.43 -25.30 11.42
CA ASN A 249 5.33 -25.64 12.53
C ASN A 249 5.99 -24.39 13.16
N LYS A 250 6.98 -24.60 14.03
CA LYS A 250 7.73 -23.49 14.66
C LYS A 250 8.40 -22.59 13.63
N ASP A 251 8.97 -23.16 12.56
CA ASP A 251 9.63 -22.40 11.49
C ASP A 251 8.67 -21.47 10.75
N PHE A 252 7.42 -21.90 10.54
CA PHE A 252 6.37 -21.03 9.99
C PHE A 252 6.10 -19.84 10.91
N VAL A 253 5.96 -20.06 12.23
CA VAL A 253 5.75 -18.95 13.18
C VAL A 253 6.95 -18.02 13.24
N GLU A 254 8.17 -18.55 13.11
CA GLU A 254 9.39 -17.73 12.99
C GLU A 254 9.38 -16.90 11.70
N ALA A 255 8.96 -17.45 10.55
CA ALA A 255 8.82 -16.68 9.32
C ALA A 255 7.79 -15.54 9.43
N VAL A 256 6.66 -15.77 10.11
CA VAL A 256 5.68 -14.71 10.39
C VAL A 256 6.24 -13.65 11.36
N ASN A 257 6.97 -14.08 12.39
CA ASN A 257 7.65 -13.16 13.31
C ASN A 257 8.66 -12.27 12.56
N ASP A 258 9.45 -12.86 11.65
CA ASP A 258 10.42 -12.14 10.82
C ASP A 258 9.72 -11.07 9.96
N TYR A 259 8.58 -11.40 9.35
CA TYR A 259 7.79 -10.45 8.57
C TYR A 259 7.32 -9.25 9.39
N TYR A 260 6.59 -9.46 10.50
CA TYR A 260 6.11 -8.36 11.35
C TYR A 260 7.22 -7.61 12.09
N THR A 261 8.41 -8.20 12.18
CA THR A 261 9.59 -7.51 12.70
C THR A 261 10.13 -6.53 11.65
N ARG A 262 10.16 -6.91 10.37
CA ARG A 262 10.63 -6.06 9.26
C ARG A 262 9.61 -4.99 8.85
N ILE A 263 8.33 -5.32 8.91
CA ILE A 263 7.20 -4.46 8.55
C ILE A 263 6.39 -4.19 9.82
N PRO A 264 6.61 -3.07 10.51
CA PRO A 264 5.97 -2.79 11.80
C PRO A 264 4.45 -2.66 11.68
N HIS A 265 3.73 -3.43 12.50
CA HIS A 265 2.27 -3.40 12.56
C HIS A 265 1.75 -3.04 13.95
N ALA A 266 0.68 -2.26 14.01
CA ALA A 266 0.02 -1.80 15.22
C ALA A 266 -1.25 -2.62 15.52
N PHE A 267 -1.09 -3.82 16.09
CA PHE A 267 -2.22 -4.70 16.44
C PHE A 267 -2.98 -4.31 17.73
N GLY A 268 -2.65 -3.18 18.35
CA GLY A 268 -3.12 -2.83 19.69
C GLY A 268 -2.72 -3.91 20.70
N MET A 269 -3.58 -4.24 21.67
CA MET A 269 -3.30 -5.29 22.67
C MET A 269 -3.51 -6.72 22.16
N ARG A 270 -4.02 -6.89 20.93
CA ARG A 270 -4.24 -8.20 20.32
C ARG A 270 -2.92 -8.86 19.98
N GLN A 271 -2.89 -10.18 20.03
CA GLN A 271 -1.78 -10.96 19.51
C GLN A 271 -1.67 -10.74 17.99
N PRO A 272 -0.46 -10.53 17.44
CA PRO A 272 -0.29 -10.44 15.99
C PRO A 272 -0.84 -11.71 15.30
N PRO A 273 -1.65 -11.58 14.24
CA PRO A 273 -2.31 -12.71 13.61
C PRO A 273 -1.33 -13.55 12.79
N LEU A 274 -1.57 -14.87 12.71
CA LEU A 274 -0.78 -15.73 11.82
C LEU A 274 -1.24 -15.60 10.37
N ILE A 275 -0.28 -15.51 9.44
CA ILE A 275 -0.54 -15.42 7.99
C ILE A 275 -0.69 -16.85 7.44
N LYS A 276 -1.84 -17.49 7.70
CA LYS A 276 -2.07 -18.92 7.35
C LYS A 276 -2.78 -19.14 6.03
N THR A 277 -3.46 -18.13 5.50
CA THR A 277 -4.29 -18.28 4.30
C THR A 277 -3.83 -17.37 3.19
N LYS A 278 -4.20 -17.71 1.95
CA LYS A 278 -3.84 -16.93 0.76
C LYS A 278 -4.44 -15.52 0.80
N GLU A 279 -5.62 -15.39 1.41
CA GLU A 279 -6.34 -14.12 1.57
C GLU A 279 -5.59 -13.19 2.54
N ILE A 280 -5.09 -13.71 3.66
CA ILE A 280 -4.29 -12.91 4.59
C ILE A 280 -2.95 -12.54 3.93
N LEU A 281 -2.29 -13.48 3.26
CA LEU A 281 -1.06 -13.20 2.52
C LEU A 281 -1.27 -12.09 1.48
N LYS A 282 -2.40 -12.11 0.75
CA LYS A 282 -2.74 -11.09 -0.23
C LYS A 282 -2.91 -9.70 0.40
N LYS A 283 -3.55 -9.60 1.56
CA LYS A 283 -3.67 -8.31 2.28
C LYS A 283 -2.30 -7.72 2.64
N GLU A 284 -1.37 -8.56 3.08
CA GLU A 284 0.00 -8.14 3.39
C GLU A 284 0.79 -7.73 2.13
N LEU A 285 0.55 -8.40 0.99
CA LEU A 285 1.13 -7.99 -0.29
C LEU A 285 0.60 -6.64 -0.76
N ASP A 286 -0.70 -6.40 -0.56
CA ASP A 286 -1.33 -5.13 -0.89
C ASP A 286 -0.73 -4.01 -0.03
N LEU A 287 -0.45 -4.26 1.25
CA LEU A 287 0.25 -3.29 2.11
C LEU A 287 1.63 -2.93 1.55
N LEU A 288 2.45 -3.93 1.20
CA LEU A 288 3.77 -3.67 0.63
C LEU A 288 3.69 -2.92 -0.71
N SER A 289 2.66 -3.19 -1.52
CA SER A 289 2.41 -2.44 -2.75
C SER A 289 2.12 -0.97 -2.47
N VAL A 290 1.23 -0.68 -1.51
CA VAL A 290 0.91 0.69 -1.08
C VAL A 290 2.14 1.40 -0.55
N LEU A 291 2.94 0.74 0.29
CA LEU A 291 4.20 1.31 0.80
C LEU A 291 5.20 1.61 -0.33
N SER A 292 5.24 0.79 -1.38
CA SER A 292 6.07 1.02 -2.57
C SER A 292 5.61 2.22 -3.38
N ASP A 293 4.30 2.38 -3.60
CA ASP A 293 3.75 3.55 -4.29
C ASP A 293 3.96 4.84 -3.48
N ILE A 294 3.83 4.77 -2.15
CA ILE A 294 4.12 5.89 -1.27
C ILE A 294 5.61 6.26 -1.28
N GLU A 295 6.53 5.30 -1.22
CA GLU A 295 7.98 5.56 -1.33
C GLU A 295 8.31 6.28 -2.64
N VAL A 296 7.70 5.82 -3.74
CA VAL A 296 7.82 6.47 -5.04
C VAL A 296 7.30 7.89 -5.02
N ALA A 297 6.12 8.11 -4.43
CA ALA A 297 5.54 9.44 -4.30
C ALA A 297 6.48 10.36 -3.52
N PHE A 298 6.95 9.96 -2.34
CA PHE A 298 7.89 10.77 -1.55
C PHE A 298 9.20 11.07 -2.29
N ARG A 299 9.76 10.10 -3.01
CA ARG A 299 10.98 10.33 -3.80
C ARG A 299 10.73 11.36 -4.90
N THR A 300 9.65 11.19 -5.66
CA THR A 300 9.30 12.04 -6.81
C THR A 300 8.86 13.45 -6.38
N LEU A 301 8.13 13.58 -5.26
CA LEU A 301 7.73 14.88 -4.68
C LEU A 301 8.93 15.68 -4.14
N ASN A 302 10.03 15.00 -3.82
CA ASN A 302 11.27 15.62 -3.33
C ASN A 302 12.31 15.84 -4.44
N GLU A 303 12.11 15.30 -5.64
CA GLU A 303 12.96 15.58 -6.81
C GLU A 303 12.68 17.01 -7.34
N GLY A 304 13.73 17.78 -7.68
CA GLY A 304 13.59 19.04 -8.42
C GLY A 304 13.55 20.36 -7.63
N LYS A 305 13.80 20.36 -6.31
CA LYS A 305 13.87 21.60 -5.50
C LYS A 305 15.17 22.40 -5.69
N ASN A 306 15.35 22.98 -6.88
CA ASN A 306 16.41 23.96 -7.16
C ASN A 306 15.92 25.40 -6.84
N GLU A 307 16.82 26.40 -6.77
CA GLU A 307 16.46 27.79 -6.43
C GLU A 307 15.37 28.41 -7.33
N LEU A 308 15.26 27.99 -8.61
CA LEU A 308 14.18 28.38 -9.52
C LEU A 308 12.80 27.77 -9.16
N ALA A 309 12.78 26.59 -8.54
CA ALA A 309 11.54 25.93 -8.07
C ALA A 309 10.94 26.62 -6.83
N SER A 310 11.68 27.51 -6.17
CA SER A 310 11.23 28.17 -4.94
C SER A 310 10.09 29.19 -5.13
N LYS A 311 9.80 29.61 -6.36
CA LYS A 311 8.69 30.52 -6.72
C LYS A 311 7.50 29.83 -7.39
N ALA A 312 7.69 28.61 -7.86
CA ALA A 312 6.65 27.86 -8.57
C ALA A 312 5.61 27.31 -7.59
N ASN A 313 4.38 27.12 -8.07
CA ASN A 313 3.34 26.47 -7.28
C ASN A 313 3.72 25.01 -6.98
N PRO A 314 3.66 24.54 -5.72
CA PRO A 314 3.99 23.15 -5.38
C PRO A 314 3.18 22.11 -6.15
N ILE A 315 1.91 22.38 -6.45
CA ILE A 315 1.04 21.47 -7.21
C ILE A 315 1.54 21.34 -8.65
N ASP A 316 1.98 22.44 -9.26
CA ASP A 316 2.52 22.44 -10.63
C ASP A 316 3.82 21.63 -10.68
N LEU A 317 4.68 21.75 -9.66
CA LEU A 317 5.89 20.91 -9.55
C LEU A 317 5.55 19.42 -9.42
N HIS A 318 4.52 19.07 -8.63
CA HIS A 318 4.09 17.69 -8.48
C HIS A 318 3.53 17.11 -9.78
N TYR A 319 2.83 17.93 -10.58
CA TYR A 319 2.35 17.59 -11.90
C TYR A 319 3.51 17.35 -12.88
N ASP A 320 4.46 18.28 -12.96
CA ASP A 320 5.62 18.18 -13.86
C ASP A 320 6.46 16.93 -13.54
N ASN A 321 6.72 16.66 -12.25
CA ASN A 321 7.47 15.48 -11.81
C ASN A 321 6.75 14.16 -12.11
N MET A 322 5.44 14.18 -12.27
CA MET A 322 4.66 13.01 -12.68
C MET A 322 4.98 12.60 -14.11
N ASN A 323 5.49 13.51 -14.96
CA ASN A 323 5.82 13.24 -16.35
C ASN A 323 4.66 12.53 -17.08
N CYS A 324 3.46 13.09 -16.94
CA CYS A 324 2.20 12.52 -17.38
C CYS A 324 1.19 13.66 -17.57
N ASP A 325 0.74 13.83 -18.80
CA ASP A 325 -0.21 14.90 -19.11
C ASP A 325 -1.63 14.45 -18.76
N LEU A 326 -2.36 15.31 -18.06
CA LEU A 326 -3.77 15.15 -17.74
C LEU A 326 -4.57 16.27 -18.39
N ALA A 327 -5.64 15.91 -19.09
CA ALA A 327 -6.59 16.84 -19.68
C ALA A 327 -8.01 16.48 -19.21
N PRO A 328 -8.71 17.34 -18.44
CA PRO A 328 -10.09 17.08 -18.05
C PRO A 328 -11.00 17.10 -19.27
N LEU A 329 -11.94 16.17 -19.32
CA LEU A 329 -12.93 16.08 -20.39
C LEU A 329 -14.28 16.61 -19.91
N GLU A 330 -15.00 17.26 -20.81
CA GLU A 330 -16.32 17.81 -20.56
C GLU A 330 -17.41 16.76 -20.83
N PRO A 331 -18.57 16.82 -20.14
CA PRO A 331 -19.67 15.88 -20.37
C PRO A 331 -20.21 15.86 -21.81
N THR A 332 -19.94 16.91 -22.58
CA THR A 332 -20.30 17.00 -24.00
C THR A 332 -19.40 16.19 -24.92
N ASP A 333 -18.19 15.83 -24.47
CA ASP A 333 -17.21 15.08 -25.26
C ASP A 333 -17.71 13.65 -25.52
N GLU A 334 -17.44 13.13 -26.72
CA GLU A 334 -17.86 11.78 -27.11
C GLU A 334 -17.17 10.70 -26.25
N ASP A 335 -15.89 10.88 -25.95
CA ASP A 335 -15.14 10.00 -25.05
C ASP A 335 -15.76 9.98 -23.65
N TYR A 336 -16.24 11.12 -23.14
CA TYR A 336 -16.93 11.19 -21.85
C TYR A 336 -18.18 10.33 -21.84
N LYS A 337 -19.04 10.47 -22.86
CA LYS A 337 -20.29 9.69 -22.97
C LYS A 337 -20.02 8.19 -23.09
N VAL A 338 -18.99 7.81 -23.83
CA VAL A 338 -18.57 6.40 -23.98
C VAL A 338 -18.11 5.83 -22.64
N VAL A 339 -17.24 6.55 -21.92
CA VAL A 339 -16.72 6.11 -20.61
C VAL A 339 -17.82 6.07 -19.55
N GLU A 340 -18.71 7.07 -19.52
CA GLU A 340 -19.86 7.09 -18.59
C GLU A 340 -20.79 5.90 -18.85
N LYS A 341 -21.14 5.65 -20.12
CA LYS A 341 -21.94 4.50 -20.50
C LYS A 341 -21.25 3.19 -20.12
N TYR A 342 -19.94 3.09 -20.35
CA TYR A 342 -19.16 1.91 -19.98
C TYR A 342 -19.16 1.67 -18.47
N LEU A 343 -18.92 2.71 -17.66
CA LEU A 343 -18.95 2.68 -16.20
C LEU A 343 -20.29 2.14 -15.70
N LEU A 344 -21.40 2.69 -16.19
CA LEU A 344 -22.76 2.38 -15.73
C LEU A 344 -23.25 1.01 -16.22
N ASN A 345 -23.03 0.67 -17.49
CA ASN A 345 -23.48 -0.60 -18.05
C ASN A 345 -22.77 -1.79 -17.43
N THR A 346 -21.48 -1.65 -17.10
CA THR A 346 -20.65 -2.76 -16.63
C THR A 346 -20.53 -2.84 -15.10
N HIS A 347 -21.51 -2.25 -14.40
CA HIS A 347 -21.70 -2.46 -12.98
C HIS A 347 -22.27 -3.87 -12.74
N ALA A 348 -21.43 -4.75 -12.20
CA ALA A 348 -21.75 -6.14 -11.95
C ALA A 348 -23.01 -6.33 -11.07
N PRO A 349 -23.92 -7.25 -11.42
CA PRO A 349 -25.19 -7.43 -10.70
C PRO A 349 -25.01 -7.95 -9.27
N THR A 350 -23.88 -8.62 -8.96
CA THR A 350 -23.59 -9.09 -7.59
C THR A 350 -22.93 -8.03 -6.70
N HIS A 351 -22.55 -6.87 -7.24
CA HIS A 351 -21.91 -5.78 -6.47
C HIS A 351 -22.95 -4.72 -6.10
N THR A 352 -23.89 -5.08 -5.23
CA THR A 352 -25.05 -4.25 -4.90
C THR A 352 -24.84 -3.30 -3.71
N SER A 353 -23.70 -3.39 -3.02
CA SER A 353 -23.43 -2.59 -1.82
C SER A 353 -23.26 -1.09 -2.09
N TYR A 354 -22.99 -0.71 -3.33
CA TYR A 354 -22.86 0.69 -3.76
C TYR A 354 -23.29 0.86 -5.22
N LYS A 355 -23.61 2.10 -5.57
CA LYS A 355 -23.68 2.60 -6.96
C LYS A 355 -22.48 3.52 -7.21
N MET A 356 -22.17 3.72 -8.48
CA MET A 356 -21.10 4.61 -8.90
C MET A 356 -21.67 5.74 -9.74
N LYS A 357 -21.20 6.94 -9.46
CA LYS A 357 -21.47 8.14 -10.26
C LYS A 357 -20.16 8.71 -10.75
N MET A 358 -20.04 8.94 -12.05
CA MET A 358 -18.85 9.61 -12.60
C MET A 358 -18.88 11.09 -12.22
N LYS A 359 -17.78 11.56 -11.63
CA LYS A 359 -17.64 12.94 -11.16
C LYS A 359 -16.75 13.76 -12.09
N ASN A 360 -15.57 13.23 -12.41
CA ASN A 360 -14.64 13.82 -13.37
C ASN A 360 -14.03 12.74 -14.25
N LEU A 361 -13.68 13.11 -15.47
CA LEU A 361 -12.93 12.28 -16.40
C LEU A 361 -11.69 13.05 -16.86
N PHE A 362 -10.54 12.40 -16.82
CA PHE A 362 -9.27 12.95 -17.29
C PHE A 362 -8.73 12.06 -18.39
N ALA A 363 -8.49 12.61 -19.59
CA ALA A 363 -7.65 11.99 -20.58
C ALA A 363 -6.19 12.03 -20.11
N ILE A 364 -5.47 10.91 -20.33
CA ILE A 364 -4.10 10.71 -19.89
C ILE A 364 -3.21 10.51 -21.11
N SER A 365 -2.06 11.19 -21.12
CA SER A 365 -0.93 10.85 -21.97
C SER A 365 0.32 10.68 -21.12
N LYS A 366 0.74 9.42 -20.93
CA LYS A 366 1.94 9.09 -20.18
C LYS A 366 3.16 9.11 -21.10
N HIS A 367 4.13 9.96 -20.78
CA HIS A 367 5.32 10.12 -21.61
C HIS A 367 6.10 8.80 -21.71
N GLY A 368 6.45 8.38 -22.93
CA GLY A 368 7.18 7.15 -23.18
C GLY A 368 6.31 5.89 -23.29
N GLU A 369 5.01 5.93 -22.95
CA GLU A 369 4.13 4.77 -23.12
C GLU A 369 3.75 4.55 -24.59
N ASP A 370 3.44 5.62 -25.34
CA ASP A 370 3.04 5.52 -26.75
C ASP A 370 4.13 4.89 -27.62
N GLU A 371 5.41 5.26 -27.41
CA GLU A 371 6.54 4.72 -28.18
C GLU A 371 6.84 3.26 -27.87
N LYS A 372 6.46 2.78 -26.67
CA LYS A 372 6.71 1.42 -26.21
C LYS A 372 5.52 0.50 -26.43
N PHE A 373 4.34 1.06 -26.71
CA PHE A 373 3.10 0.30 -26.77
C PHE A 373 3.16 -0.77 -27.87
N ALA A 374 2.88 -2.02 -27.49
CA ALA A 374 2.96 -3.19 -28.36
C ALA A 374 1.72 -3.31 -29.27
N ASP A 375 1.47 -2.27 -30.06
CA ASP A 375 0.30 -2.14 -30.93
C ASP A 375 0.16 -3.28 -31.96
N THR A 376 1.28 -3.81 -32.44
CA THR A 376 1.35 -4.90 -33.43
C THR A 376 0.75 -6.22 -32.95
N LEU A 377 0.55 -6.40 -31.64
CA LEU A 377 -0.06 -7.63 -31.09
C LEU A 377 -1.55 -7.74 -31.45
N GLY A 378 -2.24 -6.63 -31.72
CA GLY A 378 -3.67 -6.63 -31.99
C GLY A 378 -4.52 -7.00 -30.76
N ASN A 379 -5.80 -7.33 -30.99
CA ASN A 379 -6.80 -7.61 -29.95
C ASN A 379 -6.75 -6.56 -28.82
N ARG A 380 -6.89 -5.29 -29.20
CA ARG A 380 -6.78 -4.17 -28.27
C ARG A 380 -8.12 -3.89 -27.63
N LYS A 381 -8.15 -3.92 -26.30
CA LYS A 381 -9.35 -3.60 -25.51
C LYS A 381 -9.08 -2.47 -24.54
N LEU A 382 -10.06 -1.59 -24.35
CA LEU A 382 -10.07 -0.60 -23.29
C LEU A 382 -10.64 -1.25 -22.03
N LEU A 383 -9.82 -1.42 -20.99
CA LEU A 383 -10.17 -2.22 -19.82
C LEU A 383 -9.94 -1.44 -18.51
N TRP A 384 -10.73 -1.79 -17.48
CA TRP A 384 -10.73 -1.17 -16.17
C TRP A 384 -9.61 -1.70 -15.28
N HIS A 385 -8.96 -0.80 -14.55
CA HIS A 385 -8.07 -1.10 -13.43
C HIS A 385 -8.45 -0.22 -12.24
N GLY A 386 -8.53 -0.80 -11.05
CA GLY A 386 -8.83 -0.08 -9.81
C GLY A 386 -7.72 -0.27 -8.78
N SER A 387 -7.53 0.73 -7.94
CA SER A 387 -6.46 0.75 -6.94
C SER A 387 -6.81 1.70 -5.79
N ARG A 388 -6.16 1.51 -4.63
CA ARG A 388 -6.32 2.37 -3.46
C ARG A 388 -5.88 3.80 -3.76
N LEU A 389 -6.50 4.76 -3.08
CA LEU A 389 -6.22 6.19 -3.26
C LEU A 389 -4.72 6.55 -3.19
N ALA A 390 -4.01 5.97 -2.21
CA ALA A 390 -2.59 6.20 -1.98
C ALA A 390 -1.66 5.74 -3.12
N ASN A 391 -2.16 4.91 -4.05
CA ASN A 391 -1.34 4.35 -5.13
C ASN A 391 -1.31 5.24 -6.38
N TRP A 392 -2.26 6.16 -6.54
CA TRP A 392 -2.47 6.85 -7.82
C TRP A 392 -1.31 7.76 -8.22
N TYR A 393 -0.67 8.45 -7.29
CA TYR A 393 0.52 9.24 -7.63
C TYR A 393 1.66 8.35 -8.14
N GLY A 394 1.86 7.18 -7.53
CA GLY A 394 2.83 6.17 -8.01
C GLY A 394 2.49 5.63 -9.40
N ILE A 395 1.22 5.31 -9.65
CA ILE A 395 0.73 4.81 -10.94
C ILE A 395 0.87 5.87 -12.04
N LEU A 396 0.46 7.11 -11.79
CA LEU A 396 0.56 8.16 -12.81
C LEU A 396 2.02 8.58 -13.06
N SER A 397 2.90 8.52 -12.06
CA SER A 397 4.33 8.85 -12.20
C SER A 397 5.16 7.74 -12.86
N GLN A 398 4.84 6.46 -12.66
CA GLN A 398 5.66 5.34 -13.16
C GLN A 398 4.95 4.40 -14.14
N GLY A 399 3.65 4.57 -14.36
CA GLY A 399 2.82 3.61 -15.06
C GLY A 399 2.45 2.40 -14.20
N LEU A 400 1.65 1.48 -14.77
CA LEU A 400 1.31 0.22 -14.11
C LEU A 400 2.52 -0.73 -14.09
N ARG A 401 2.77 -1.36 -12.95
CA ARG A 401 3.96 -2.20 -12.70
C ARG A 401 3.56 -3.64 -12.42
N ILE A 402 4.39 -4.58 -12.87
CA ILE A 402 4.28 -5.98 -12.47
C ILE A 402 4.89 -6.14 -11.09
N ALA A 403 4.27 -6.96 -10.25
CA ALA A 403 4.78 -7.28 -8.92
C ALA A 403 6.25 -7.75 -9.00
N PRO A 404 7.11 -7.32 -8.07
CA PRO A 404 8.54 -7.58 -8.16
C PRO A 404 8.87 -9.08 -8.04
N PRO A 405 10.03 -9.54 -8.57
CA PRO A 405 10.43 -10.95 -8.55
C PRO A 405 10.41 -11.59 -7.16
N GLU A 406 10.69 -10.80 -6.12
CA GLU A 406 10.77 -11.22 -4.71
C GLU A 406 9.40 -11.48 -4.08
N ALA A 407 8.32 -10.88 -4.62
CA ALA A 407 6.97 -11.08 -4.09
C ALA A 407 6.54 -12.56 -4.23
N PRO A 408 5.76 -13.13 -3.31
CA PRO A 408 5.08 -14.40 -3.55
C PRO A 408 4.14 -14.33 -4.77
N VAL A 409 3.89 -15.48 -5.41
CA VAL A 409 2.94 -15.57 -6.53
C VAL A 409 1.50 -15.82 -6.05
N THR A 410 1.38 -16.44 -4.88
CA THR A 410 0.14 -16.67 -4.14
C THR A 410 -0.45 -15.34 -3.75
N GLY A 411 -1.70 -15.13 -4.16
CA GLY A 411 -2.38 -13.84 -4.10
C GLY A 411 -2.63 -13.23 -5.48
N TYR A 412 -1.99 -13.75 -6.53
CA TYR A 412 -2.26 -13.41 -7.93
C TYR A 412 -2.87 -14.62 -8.65
N MET A 413 -4.16 -14.55 -8.99
CA MET A 413 -4.92 -15.72 -9.47
C MET A 413 -4.34 -16.37 -10.74
N PHE A 414 -3.68 -15.57 -11.58
CA PHE A 414 -3.07 -15.96 -12.86
C PHE A 414 -1.59 -15.58 -12.93
N GLY A 415 -0.89 -15.62 -11.80
CA GLY A 415 0.52 -15.23 -11.71
C GLY A 415 0.76 -13.72 -11.73
N LYS A 416 2.03 -13.31 -11.62
CA LYS A 416 2.40 -11.89 -11.54
C LYS A 416 2.26 -11.20 -12.90
N GLY A 417 1.32 -10.28 -13.02
CA GLY A 417 1.07 -9.48 -14.22
C GLY A 417 0.28 -8.23 -13.86
N VAL A 418 -0.09 -7.45 -14.88
CA VAL A 418 -1.01 -6.33 -14.72
C VAL A 418 -2.43 -6.84 -14.99
N TYR A 419 -3.30 -6.69 -14.00
CA TYR A 419 -4.67 -7.21 -14.01
C TYR A 419 -5.67 -6.13 -14.42
N PHE A 420 -6.58 -6.50 -15.31
CA PHE A 420 -7.66 -5.68 -15.79
C PHE A 420 -8.99 -6.45 -15.75
N ALA A 421 -10.09 -5.71 -15.70
CA ALA A 421 -11.43 -6.24 -15.86
C ALA A 421 -12.18 -5.51 -16.97
N ASP A 422 -13.13 -6.17 -17.59
CA ASP A 422 -14.11 -5.54 -18.47
C ASP A 422 -15.34 -5.02 -17.71
N MET A 423 -15.50 -5.41 -16.44
CA MET A 423 -16.55 -4.98 -15.53
C MET A 423 -16.08 -3.87 -14.58
N SER A 424 -16.70 -2.69 -14.66
CA SER A 424 -16.29 -1.51 -13.88
C SER A 424 -16.27 -1.74 -12.38
N SER A 425 -17.35 -2.30 -11.81
CA SER A 425 -17.46 -2.50 -10.36
C SER A 425 -16.56 -3.61 -9.83
N LYS A 426 -16.06 -4.51 -10.69
CA LYS A 426 -15.02 -5.48 -10.30
C LYS A 426 -13.71 -4.76 -9.98
N SER A 427 -13.29 -3.87 -10.87
CA SER A 427 -12.13 -3.01 -10.63
C SER A 427 -12.38 -2.02 -9.49
N ALA A 428 -13.60 -1.49 -9.35
CA ALA A 428 -13.92 -0.53 -8.29
C ALA A 428 -13.82 -1.09 -6.87
N ASN A 429 -14.01 -2.40 -6.68
CA ASN A 429 -13.77 -3.04 -5.38
C ASN A 429 -12.32 -2.91 -4.91
N TYR A 430 -11.35 -2.77 -5.82
CA TYR A 430 -9.94 -2.53 -5.48
C TYR A 430 -9.66 -1.10 -5.03
N CYS A 431 -10.61 -0.18 -5.21
CA CYS A 431 -10.54 1.17 -4.66
C CYS A 431 -10.83 1.20 -3.15
N PHE A 432 -11.33 0.10 -2.58
CA PHE A 432 -11.87 0.01 -1.22
C PHE A 432 -12.91 1.12 -0.96
N PRO A 433 -14.08 1.05 -1.63
CA PRO A 433 -15.11 2.09 -1.54
C PRO A 433 -15.46 2.49 -0.10
N GLN A 434 -15.49 3.79 0.18
CA GLN A 434 -15.85 4.34 1.49
C GLN A 434 -16.86 5.48 1.34
N LEU A 435 -17.76 5.62 2.31
CA LEU A 435 -18.77 6.68 2.30
C LEU A 435 -18.10 8.06 2.35
N GLY A 436 -18.43 8.91 1.38
CA GLY A 436 -17.94 10.30 1.33
C GLY A 436 -16.47 10.46 0.92
N LYS A 437 -15.77 9.37 0.55
CA LYS A 437 -14.44 9.45 -0.08
C LYS A 437 -14.55 9.12 -1.57
N PRO A 438 -13.89 9.88 -2.46
CA PRO A 438 -13.89 9.59 -3.89
C PRO A 438 -13.07 8.32 -4.18
N GLY A 439 -13.45 7.61 -5.24
CA GLY A 439 -12.67 6.57 -5.86
C GLY A 439 -12.06 7.04 -7.17
N PHE A 440 -10.99 6.37 -7.59
CA PHE A 440 -10.47 6.52 -8.94
C PHE A 440 -10.40 5.16 -9.62
N LEU A 441 -10.75 5.15 -10.90
CA LEU A 441 -10.65 4.01 -11.80
C LEU A 441 -9.83 4.43 -13.01
N LEU A 442 -9.00 3.53 -13.50
CA LEU A 442 -8.21 3.74 -14.70
C LEU A 442 -8.79 2.94 -15.85
N LEU A 443 -8.82 3.54 -17.04
CA LEU A 443 -8.98 2.84 -18.30
C LEU A 443 -7.66 2.86 -19.06
N ALA A 444 -7.20 1.67 -19.43
CA ALA A 444 -6.04 1.49 -20.27
C ALA A 444 -6.41 0.73 -21.54
N GLU A 445 -5.78 1.10 -22.64
CA GLU A 445 -5.75 0.31 -23.86
C GLU A 445 -4.74 -0.82 -23.67
N VAL A 446 -5.22 -2.05 -23.72
CA VAL A 446 -4.45 -3.25 -23.45
C VAL A 446 -4.37 -4.09 -24.72
N ALA A 447 -3.15 -4.26 -25.23
CA ALA A 447 -2.85 -5.12 -26.37
C ALA A 447 -2.77 -6.59 -25.92
N LEU A 448 -3.92 -7.27 -25.93
CA LEU A 448 -4.03 -8.64 -25.43
C LEU A 448 -3.35 -9.64 -26.36
N GLY A 449 -3.32 -9.35 -27.67
CA GLY A 449 -2.94 -10.32 -28.70
C GLY A 449 -3.72 -11.63 -28.57
N GLU A 450 -3.03 -12.74 -28.83
CA GLU A 450 -3.58 -14.08 -28.63
C GLU A 450 -3.63 -14.44 -27.13
N THR A 451 -4.82 -14.68 -26.61
CA THR A 451 -5.07 -14.97 -25.18
C THR A 451 -4.89 -16.45 -24.87
N ASN A 452 -4.33 -16.75 -23.69
CA ASN A 452 -4.40 -18.05 -23.04
C ASN A 452 -5.65 -18.08 -22.15
N ASP A 453 -6.69 -18.75 -22.61
CA ASP A 453 -7.99 -18.74 -21.95
C ASP A 453 -8.04 -19.79 -20.83
N LEU A 454 -8.37 -19.37 -19.62
CA LEU A 454 -8.37 -20.22 -18.42
C LEU A 454 -9.69 -20.09 -17.66
N ILE A 455 -10.28 -21.24 -17.31
CA ILE A 455 -11.53 -21.32 -16.53
C ILE A 455 -11.26 -21.36 -15.03
N ASN A 456 -10.07 -21.83 -14.63
CA ASN A 456 -9.63 -22.00 -13.24
C ASN A 456 -8.37 -21.18 -12.97
N ALA A 457 -8.20 -20.75 -11.72
CA ALA A 457 -6.97 -20.10 -11.26
C ALA A 457 -5.74 -20.96 -11.56
N ASP A 458 -4.71 -20.34 -12.13
CA ASP A 458 -3.41 -20.95 -12.38
C ASP A 458 -2.30 -19.95 -12.06
N TYR A 459 -1.64 -20.16 -10.92
CA TYR A 459 -0.51 -19.32 -10.47
C TYR A 459 0.68 -19.34 -11.44
N ASN A 460 0.75 -20.33 -12.34
CA ASN A 460 1.78 -20.42 -13.39
C ASN A 460 1.35 -19.82 -14.73
N ALA A 461 0.17 -19.19 -14.85
CA ALA A 461 -0.34 -18.67 -16.12
C ALA A 461 0.56 -17.63 -16.81
N SER A 462 1.48 -16.99 -16.06
CA SER A 462 2.56 -16.16 -16.62
C SER A 462 3.53 -16.91 -17.53
N LYS A 463 3.61 -18.24 -17.43
CA LYS A 463 4.35 -19.11 -18.35
C LYS A 463 3.48 -19.38 -19.58
N LEU A 464 3.32 -18.34 -20.40
CA LEU A 464 2.44 -18.37 -21.56
C LEU A 464 2.80 -19.51 -22.54
N PRO A 465 1.80 -20.26 -23.06
CA PRO A 465 2.01 -21.17 -24.17
C PRO A 465 2.55 -20.47 -25.41
N LYS A 466 3.23 -21.21 -26.29
CA LYS A 466 3.80 -20.66 -27.53
C LYS A 466 2.72 -19.96 -28.36
N GLY A 467 2.98 -18.70 -28.72
CA GLY A 467 2.08 -17.87 -29.52
C GLY A 467 1.06 -17.07 -28.72
N LYS A 468 0.94 -17.29 -27.41
CA LYS A 468 0.06 -16.49 -26.53
C LYS A 468 0.82 -15.29 -25.96
N SER A 469 0.10 -14.18 -25.74
CA SER A 469 0.64 -12.89 -25.31
C SER A 469 0.00 -12.37 -24.02
N SER A 470 -1.12 -12.95 -23.61
CA SER A 470 -1.85 -12.57 -22.38
C SER A 470 -2.66 -13.75 -21.87
N THR A 471 -3.22 -13.63 -20.67
CA THR A 471 -4.16 -14.60 -20.10
C THR A 471 -5.54 -13.97 -20.01
N TRP A 472 -6.57 -14.73 -20.39
CA TRP A 472 -7.97 -14.38 -20.15
C TRP A 472 -8.57 -15.38 -19.16
N GLY A 473 -8.79 -14.94 -17.93
CA GLY A 473 -9.62 -15.65 -16.96
C GLY A 473 -11.09 -15.54 -17.38
N LEU A 474 -11.67 -16.64 -17.87
CA LEU A 474 -13.04 -16.68 -18.37
C LEU A 474 -14.03 -16.62 -17.20
N GLY A 475 -14.85 -15.57 -17.18
CA GLY A 475 -15.93 -15.39 -16.21
C GLY A 475 -17.29 -15.80 -16.77
N GLN A 476 -18.19 -16.21 -15.87
CA GLN A 476 -19.57 -16.55 -16.21
C GLN A 476 -20.32 -15.35 -16.81
N ILE A 477 -20.12 -14.16 -16.25
CA ILE A 477 -20.78 -12.92 -16.66
C ILE A 477 -19.73 -11.98 -17.27
N GLY A 478 -20.05 -11.41 -18.43
CA GLY A 478 -19.26 -10.38 -19.09
C GLY A 478 -20.14 -9.39 -19.87
N PRO A 479 -19.59 -8.29 -20.38
CA PRO A 479 -20.33 -7.37 -21.24
C PRO A 479 -20.80 -8.06 -22.52
N ASN A 480 -22.00 -7.71 -23.00
CA ASN A 480 -22.53 -8.21 -24.27
C ASN A 480 -21.65 -7.79 -25.46
N PRO A 481 -20.98 -8.72 -26.16
CA PRO A 481 -20.07 -8.38 -27.26
C PRO A 481 -20.76 -7.72 -28.46
N ASP A 482 -22.06 -7.94 -28.64
CA ASP A 482 -22.85 -7.33 -29.73
C ASP A 482 -23.05 -5.81 -29.53
N GLU A 483 -22.78 -5.31 -28.32
CA GLU A 483 -22.87 -3.89 -27.94
C GLU A 483 -21.49 -3.21 -27.83
N ASP A 484 -20.42 -3.91 -28.19
CA ASP A 484 -19.06 -3.37 -28.19
C ASP A 484 -18.96 -2.15 -29.15
N VAL A 485 -18.21 -1.13 -28.71
CA VAL A 485 -17.89 0.03 -29.56
C VAL A 485 -16.42 -0.03 -29.95
N THR A 486 -16.11 0.25 -31.22
CA THR A 486 -14.71 0.35 -31.69
C THR A 486 -14.34 1.81 -31.87
N LEU A 487 -13.29 2.25 -31.18
CA LEU A 487 -12.75 3.61 -31.32
C LEU A 487 -12.06 3.79 -32.68
N ASN A 488 -11.83 5.03 -33.11
CA ASN A 488 -11.18 5.34 -34.39
C ASN A 488 -9.79 4.72 -34.55
N ASN A 489 -9.10 4.45 -33.44
CA ASN A 489 -7.80 3.78 -33.44
C ASN A 489 -7.92 2.24 -33.50
N GLY A 490 -9.12 1.66 -33.61
CA GLY A 490 -9.34 0.21 -33.63
C GLY A 490 -9.33 -0.47 -32.26
N CYS A 491 -9.26 0.28 -31.15
CA CYS A 491 -9.43 -0.27 -29.81
C CYS A 491 -10.91 -0.57 -29.53
N VAL A 492 -11.20 -1.74 -28.96
CA VAL A 492 -12.56 -2.18 -28.61
C VAL A 492 -12.89 -1.77 -27.18
N VAL A 493 -14.06 -1.17 -26.97
CA VAL A 493 -14.62 -0.82 -25.66
C VAL A 493 -15.78 -1.76 -25.37
N PRO A 494 -15.61 -2.75 -24.46
CA PRO A 494 -16.64 -3.74 -24.17
C PRO A 494 -17.69 -3.17 -23.20
N LEU A 495 -18.52 -2.24 -23.70
CA LEU A 495 -19.45 -1.45 -22.90
C LEU A 495 -20.89 -1.99 -22.85
N GLY A 496 -21.10 -3.20 -23.37
CA GLY A 496 -22.40 -3.87 -23.34
C GLY A 496 -22.91 -4.13 -21.93
N LYS A 497 -24.23 -4.33 -21.81
CA LYS A 497 -24.80 -4.76 -20.53
C LYS A 497 -24.34 -6.19 -20.16
N PRO A 498 -24.34 -6.56 -18.87
CA PRO A 498 -23.82 -7.84 -18.45
C PRO A 498 -24.74 -8.98 -18.92
N VAL A 499 -24.15 -10.00 -19.54
CA VAL A 499 -24.83 -11.21 -20.00
C VAL A 499 -24.10 -12.44 -19.50
N ASP A 500 -24.82 -13.56 -19.39
CA ASP A 500 -24.17 -14.87 -19.20
C ASP A 500 -23.46 -15.23 -20.50
N MET A 501 -22.13 -15.41 -20.42
CA MET A 501 -21.29 -15.67 -21.58
C MET A 501 -21.59 -17.03 -22.22
N LYS A 502 -22.11 -18.00 -21.45
CA LYS A 502 -22.42 -19.38 -21.88
C LYS A 502 -21.30 -20.05 -22.71
N THR A 503 -20.06 -19.61 -22.53
CA THR A 503 -18.92 -20.04 -23.35
C THR A 503 -18.40 -21.41 -22.93
N VAL A 504 -18.56 -21.79 -21.66
CA VAL A 504 -18.09 -23.04 -21.08
C VAL A 504 -19.02 -23.56 -19.97
N GLU A 505 -18.98 -24.86 -19.70
CA GLU A 505 -19.60 -25.45 -18.51
C GLU A 505 -18.64 -25.35 -17.30
N ASN A 506 -19.15 -25.05 -16.11
CA ASN A 506 -18.41 -25.00 -14.83
C ASN A 506 -17.37 -23.86 -14.67
N PHE A 507 -17.81 -22.61 -14.72
CA PHE A 507 -16.96 -21.44 -14.39
C PHE A 507 -16.50 -21.46 -12.92
N SER A 508 -15.23 -21.12 -12.68
CA SER A 508 -14.73 -20.78 -11.32
C SER A 508 -14.77 -19.29 -11.02
N LEU A 509 -14.86 -18.46 -12.06
CA LEU A 509 -14.91 -17.01 -12.00
C LEU A 509 -16.31 -16.48 -12.31
N ASN A 510 -16.80 -15.55 -11.49
CA ASN A 510 -18.05 -14.85 -11.79
C ASN A 510 -17.91 -13.88 -12.97
N TYR A 511 -16.74 -13.26 -13.14
CA TYR A 511 -16.48 -12.19 -14.10
C TYR A 511 -15.09 -12.32 -14.71
N ASN A 512 -14.91 -11.84 -15.94
CA ASN A 512 -13.65 -11.93 -16.66
C ASN A 512 -12.47 -11.23 -15.93
N GLU A 513 -11.26 -11.71 -16.21
CA GLU A 513 -9.99 -11.02 -15.91
C GLU A 513 -9.06 -11.10 -17.11
N PHE A 514 -8.37 -10.00 -17.38
CA PHE A 514 -7.35 -9.94 -18.43
C PHE A 514 -6.01 -9.61 -17.80
N ILE A 515 -5.01 -10.43 -18.09
CA ILE A 515 -3.68 -10.31 -17.48
C ILE A 515 -2.63 -10.23 -18.57
N VAL A 516 -1.85 -9.17 -18.55
CA VAL A 516 -0.66 -9.02 -19.38
C VAL A 516 0.60 -9.14 -18.53
N TYR A 517 1.62 -9.74 -19.12
CA TYR A 517 2.89 -10.05 -18.44
C TYR A 517 4.05 -9.17 -18.95
N ASN A 518 3.73 -8.16 -19.75
CA ASN A 518 4.65 -7.12 -20.20
C ASN A 518 3.95 -5.76 -20.12
N THR A 519 4.57 -4.79 -19.46
CA THR A 519 4.01 -3.43 -19.30
C THR A 519 3.89 -2.69 -20.62
N ASN A 520 4.66 -3.06 -21.65
CA ASN A 520 4.54 -2.49 -22.99
C ASN A 520 3.22 -2.86 -23.68
N GLN A 521 2.45 -3.83 -23.15
CA GLN A 521 1.11 -4.14 -23.65
C GLN A 521 0.03 -3.20 -23.10
N VAL A 522 0.41 -2.23 -22.26
CA VAL A 522 -0.51 -1.32 -21.59
C VAL A 522 -0.22 0.10 -22.02
N ARG A 523 -1.26 0.83 -22.39
CA ARG A 523 -1.24 2.28 -22.58
C ARG A 523 -2.38 2.91 -21.79
N ILE A 524 -2.07 3.74 -20.80
CA ILE A 524 -3.07 4.40 -19.97
C ILE A 524 -3.76 5.49 -20.79
N ARG A 525 -5.10 5.56 -20.72
CA ARG A 525 -5.90 6.49 -21.55
C ARG A 525 -6.78 7.43 -20.75
N TYR A 526 -7.42 6.94 -19.69
CA TYR A 526 -8.31 7.76 -18.88
C TYR A 526 -8.21 7.45 -17.38
N LEU A 527 -8.35 8.48 -16.56
CA LEU A 527 -8.62 8.37 -15.13
C LEU A 527 -10.02 8.90 -14.85
N VAL A 528 -10.81 8.09 -14.16
CA VAL A 528 -12.21 8.34 -13.85
C VAL A 528 -12.32 8.55 -12.35
N GLU A 529 -12.69 9.76 -11.93
CA GLU A 529 -13.08 10.03 -10.55
C GLU A 529 -14.55 9.62 -10.36
N VAL A 530 -14.81 8.79 -9.36
CA VAL A 530 -16.15 8.27 -9.06
C VAL A 530 -16.54 8.56 -7.63
N ASP A 531 -17.81 8.91 -7.43
CA ASP A 531 -18.45 8.91 -6.12
C ASP A 531 -19.12 7.55 -5.90
N PHE A 532 -18.87 6.96 -4.72
CA PHE A 532 -19.54 5.74 -4.28
C PHE A 532 -20.77 6.07 -3.45
N GLU A 533 -21.94 5.76 -3.99
CA GLU A 533 -23.23 5.99 -3.36
C GLU A 533 -23.68 4.69 -2.67
N PHE A 534 -23.62 4.68 -1.34
CA PHE A 534 -24.09 3.55 -0.53
C PHE A 534 -25.56 3.76 -0.20
N GLU A 535 -26.37 2.71 -0.35
CA GLU A 535 -27.75 2.75 0.15
C GLU A 535 -27.70 2.91 1.68
N SER A 536 -28.37 3.94 2.20
CA SER A 536 -28.45 4.16 3.63
C SER A 536 -29.10 2.95 4.30
N LEU A 537 -28.37 2.27 5.18
CA LEU A 537 -28.95 1.35 6.15
C LEU A 537 -29.79 2.19 7.13
N LEU A 538 -31.03 2.48 6.76
CA LEU A 538 -32.06 3.03 7.66
C LEU A 538 -32.48 1.97 8.68
#